data_AF-A0A7V7UX26-F1
#
_entry.id   AF-A0A7V7UX26-F1
#
_cell.length_a   1.000
_cell.length_b   1.000
_cell.length_c   1.000
_cell.angle_alpha   90.00
_cell.angle_beta   90.00
_cell.angle_gamma   90.00
#
_symmetry.space_group_name_H-M   'P 1'
#
loop_
_entity.id
_entity.type
_entity.pdbx_description
1 polymer ?
#
loop_
_entity_poly.entity_id
_entity_poly.type
_entity_poly.pdbx_seq_one_letter_code
_entity_poly.pdbx_strand_id
1 'polypeptide(L)'
;MEVQTKGAAEINIHTKKNITIKKALQIYGIFAVIGMFLTIMTIPVSLNEKMQFFINQDLQLSSSELKSFSIFIVGSAIVFFGIIQMVYKDRS
;
A
#
# COMPACT_ATOMS: atom_id res chain seq x y z
N MET A 1 -54.48 10.09 26.97
CA MET A 1 -53.18 9.38 27.09
C MET A 1 -52.76 9.02 25.68
N GLU A 2 -51.78 9.73 25.14
CA GLU A 2 -51.18 9.40 23.86
C GLU A 2 -49.74 8.98 24.12
N VAL A 3 -49.47 7.70 23.85
CA VAL A 3 -48.14 7.14 23.86
C VAL A 3 -47.56 7.38 22.47
N GLN A 4 -46.58 8.27 22.35
CA GLN A 4 -45.69 8.31 21.19
C GLN A 4 -44.24 8.28 21.67
N THR A 5 -43.78 7.04 21.81
CA THR A 5 -42.39 6.61 21.76
C THR A 5 -41.68 7.21 20.56
N LYS A 6 -40.63 8.01 20.78
CA LYS A 6 -39.43 7.98 19.94
C LYS A 6 -38.23 8.26 20.83
N GLY A 7 -37.64 7.17 21.32
CA GLY A 7 -36.33 7.20 21.93
C GLY A 7 -35.38 7.95 21.01
N ALA A 8 -34.80 9.01 21.54
CA ALA A 8 -33.54 9.55 21.07
C ALA A 8 -32.48 8.47 21.28
N ALA A 9 -32.54 7.40 20.48
CA ALA A 9 -31.37 6.61 20.22
C ALA A 9 -30.48 7.55 19.42
N GLU A 10 -29.54 8.14 20.14
CA GLU A 10 -28.32 8.74 19.64
C GLU A 10 -27.60 7.66 18.81
N ILE A 11 -28.08 7.45 17.58
CA ILE A 11 -27.37 6.65 16.61
C ILE A 11 -26.15 7.51 16.30
N ASN A 12 -25.05 7.21 16.97
CA ASN A 12 -23.71 7.58 16.54
C ASN A 12 -23.57 6.97 15.14
N ILE A 13 -24.09 7.68 14.13
CA ILE A 13 -23.84 7.37 12.73
C ILE A 13 -22.35 7.66 12.61
N HIS A 14 -21.54 6.62 12.80
CA HIS A 14 -20.17 6.55 12.31
C HIS A 14 -20.28 6.87 10.83
N THR A 15 -20.19 8.17 10.51
CA THR A 15 -20.30 8.69 9.18
C THR A 15 -19.27 7.92 8.38
N LYS A 16 -19.74 7.02 7.49
CA LYS A 16 -18.86 6.26 6.61
C LYS A 16 -18.05 7.31 5.87
N LYS A 17 -16.78 7.46 6.24
CA LYS A 17 -15.86 8.38 5.59
C LYS A 17 -15.72 7.88 4.17
N ASN A 18 -16.44 8.51 3.23
CA ASN A 18 -16.34 8.18 1.82
C ASN A 18 -14.88 8.36 1.41
N ILE A 19 -14.20 7.24 1.19
CA ILE A 19 -12.82 7.25 0.71
C ILE A 19 -12.91 7.69 -0.75
N THR A 20 -12.50 8.93 -1.02
CA THR A 20 -12.36 9.43 -2.38
C THR A 20 -11.34 8.56 -3.13
N ILE A 21 -11.55 8.37 -4.44
CA ILE A 21 -10.66 7.58 -5.31
C ILE A 21 -9.19 8.03 -5.15
N LYS A 22 -8.94 9.35 -5.02
CA LYS A 22 -7.61 9.90 -4.69
C LYS A 22 -6.98 9.26 -3.44
N LYS A 23 -7.73 9.17 -2.34
CA LYS A 23 -7.24 8.59 -1.08
C LYS A 23 -7.02 7.09 -1.20
N ALA A 24 -7.90 6.37 -1.91
CA ALA A 24 -7.72 4.95 -2.16
C ALA A 24 -6.43 4.68 -2.96
N LEU A 25 -6.18 5.45 -4.02
CA LEU A 25 -4.96 5.33 -4.84
C LEU A 25 -3.69 5.68 -4.06
N GLN A 26 -3.75 6.70 -3.19
CA GLN A 26 -2.62 7.04 -2.32
C GLN A 26 -2.30 5.92 -1.33
N ILE A 27 -3.33 5.35 -0.68
CA ILE A 27 -3.17 4.23 0.26
C ILE A 27 -2.57 3.02 -0.48
N TYR A 28 -3.12 2.67 -1.65
CA TYR A 28 -2.60 1.58 -2.47
C TYR A 28 -1.14 1.80 -2.88
N GLY A 29 -0.79 3.03 -3.30
CA GLY A 29 0.59 3.39 -3.62
C GLY A 29 1.54 3.18 -2.45
N ILE A 30 1.14 3.57 -1.23
CA ILE A 30 1.95 3.37 -0.02
C ILE A 30 2.16 1.87 0.22
N PHE A 31 1.10 1.06 0.16
CA PHE A 31 1.21 -0.39 0.31
C PHE A 31 2.09 -1.03 -0.78
N ALA A 32 2.00 -0.57 -2.03
CA ALA A 32 2.83 -1.08 -3.12
C ALA A 32 4.31 -0.77 -2.89
N VAL A 33 4.66 0.46 -2.45
CA VAL A 33 6.03 0.83 -2.13
C VAL A 33 6.58 0.00 -0.97
N ILE A 34 5.80 -0.15 0.11
CA ILE A 34 6.19 -0.99 1.26
C ILE A 34 6.39 -2.45 0.80
N GLY A 35 5.47 -2.97 -0.02
CA GLY A 35 5.55 -4.31 -0.58
C GLY A 35 6.83 -4.52 -1.40
N MET A 36 7.21 -3.54 -2.22
CA MET A 36 8.47 -3.59 -2.97
C MET A 36 9.69 -3.60 -2.04
N PHE A 37 9.70 -2.81 -0.96
CA PHE A 37 10.78 -2.90 0.03
C PHE A 37 10.82 -4.25 0.74
N LEU A 38 9.66 -4.86 1.01
CA LEU A 38 9.62 -6.22 1.58
C LEU A 38 10.17 -7.27 0.62
N THR A 39 10.02 -7.10 -0.70
CA THR A 39 10.61 -8.04 -1.67
C THR A 39 12.11 -8.16 -1.53
N ILE A 40 12.82 -7.09 -1.18
CA ILE A 40 14.26 -7.13 -0.94
C ILE A 40 14.65 -8.21 0.08
N MET A 41 13.82 -8.39 1.11
CA MET A 41 14.05 -9.36 2.18
C MET A 41 13.52 -10.75 1.83
N THR A 42 12.51 -10.86 0.97
CA THR A 42 11.88 -12.15 0.62
C THR A 42 12.41 -12.77 -0.68
N ILE A 43 13.05 -12.01 -1.57
CA ILE A 43 13.68 -12.50 -2.81
C ILE A 43 14.67 -13.66 -2.57
N PRO A 44 15.57 -13.63 -1.57
CA PRO A 44 16.51 -14.73 -1.38
C PRO A 44 15.85 -15.98 -0.78
N VAL A 45 14.55 -15.96 -0.45
CA VAL A 45 13.83 -17.12 0.08
C VAL A 45 13.32 -17.97 -1.09
N SER A 46 13.85 -19.18 -1.22
CA SER A 46 13.43 -20.16 -2.24
C SER A 46 12.87 -21.42 -1.58
N LEU A 47 12.00 -22.15 -2.29
CA LEU A 47 11.57 -23.49 -1.89
C LEU A 47 12.39 -24.55 -2.63
N ASN A 48 12.77 -25.61 -1.91
CA ASN A 48 13.34 -26.81 -2.53
C ASN A 48 12.25 -27.84 -2.88
N GLU A 49 12.65 -28.95 -3.51
CA GLU A 49 11.75 -30.07 -3.88
C GLU A 49 11.01 -30.69 -2.68
N LYS A 50 11.51 -30.48 -1.46
CA LYS A 50 10.93 -30.96 -0.21
C LYS A 50 10.05 -29.91 0.48
N MET A 51 9.69 -28.82 -0.22
CA MET A 51 8.96 -27.67 0.29
C MET A 51 9.61 -26.98 1.50
N GLN A 52 10.93 -27.09 1.65
CA GLN A 52 11.67 -26.39 2.69
C GLN A 52 12.16 -25.05 2.17
N PHE A 53 11.96 -24.01 2.98
CA PHE A 53 12.52 -22.70 2.71
C PHE A 53 14.03 -22.72 2.94
N PHE A 54 14.77 -22.25 1.95
CA PHE A 54 16.21 -22.04 2.06
C PHE A 54 16.58 -20.66 1.52
N ILE A 55 17.70 -20.14 2.00
CA ILE A 55 18.27 -18.89 1.50
C ILE A 55 19.12 -19.20 0.29
N ASN A 56 18.70 -18.73 -0.88
CA ASN A 56 19.47 -18.78 -2.10
C ASN A 56 20.37 -17.54 -2.18
N GLN A 57 21.67 -17.75 -2.01
CA GLN A 57 22.67 -16.69 -2.05
C GLN A 57 22.84 -16.07 -3.45
N ASP A 58 22.51 -16.81 -4.52
CA ASP A 58 22.58 -16.27 -5.90
C ASP A 58 21.46 -15.27 -6.18
N LEU A 59 20.34 -15.38 -5.45
CA LEU A 59 19.22 -14.43 -5.51
C LEU A 59 19.41 -13.24 -4.56
N GLN A 60 20.43 -13.28 -3.70
CA GLN A 60 20.72 -12.20 -2.79
C GLN A 60 21.32 -11.02 -3.57
N LEU A 61 20.59 -9.91 -3.63
CA LEU A 61 21.05 -8.70 -4.29
C LEU A 61 22.36 -8.21 -3.65
N SER A 62 23.35 -7.93 -4.49
CA SER A 62 24.57 -7.25 -4.05
C SER A 62 24.26 -5.82 -3.61
N SER A 63 25.16 -5.19 -2.85
CA SER A 63 24.97 -3.80 -2.38
C SER A 63 24.75 -2.80 -3.53
N SER A 64 25.33 -3.04 -4.70
CA SER A 64 25.17 -2.20 -5.90
C SER A 64 23.77 -2.35 -6.52
N GLU A 65 23.29 -3.58 -6.60
CA GLU A 65 21.96 -3.89 -7.13
C GLU A 65 20.87 -3.44 -6.17
N LEU A 66 21.08 -3.60 -4.86
CA LEU A 66 20.20 -3.09 -3.81
C LEU A 66 20.00 -1.57 -3.94
N LYS A 67 21.10 -0.84 -4.18
CA LYS A 67 21.07 0.61 -4.38
C LYS A 67 20.30 0.97 -5.64
N SER A 68 20.56 0.28 -6.75
CA SER A 68 19.87 0.51 -8.03
C SER A 68 18.37 0.22 -7.91
N PHE A 69 18.01 -0.88 -7.25
CA PHE A 69 16.63 -1.27 -6.99
C PHE A 69 15.92 -0.29 -6.06
N SER A 70 16.59 0.19 -5.01
CA SER A 70 16.04 1.21 -4.11
C SER A 70 15.79 2.52 -4.84
N ILE A 71 16.71 2.95 -5.72
CA ILE A 71 16.52 4.13 -6.57
C ILE A 71 15.33 3.94 -7.50
N PHE A 72 15.16 2.74 -8.07
CA PHE A 72 14.00 2.42 -8.91
C PHE A 72 12.67 2.48 -8.14
N ILE A 73 12.61 1.93 -6.93
CA ILE A 73 11.41 1.99 -6.08
C ILE A 73 11.05 3.45 -5.76
N VAL A 74 12.04 4.25 -5.34
CA VAL A 74 11.81 5.66 -5.00
C VAL A 74 11.42 6.47 -6.25
N GLY A 75 12.09 6.25 -7.37
CA GLY A 75 11.79 6.92 -8.64
C GLY A 75 10.38 6.62 -9.13
N SER A 76 9.98 5.35 -9.14
CA SER A 76 8.63 4.94 -9.53
C SER A 76 7.56 5.47 -8.58
N ALA A 77 7.83 5.50 -7.27
CA ALA A 77 6.94 6.10 -6.29
C ALA A 77 6.72 7.60 -6.55
N ILE A 78 7.78 8.37 -6.79
CA ILE A 78 7.70 9.80 -7.10
C ILE A 78 6.82 10.02 -8.33
N VAL A 79 7.05 9.26 -9.41
CA VAL A 79 6.25 9.36 -10.63
C VAL A 79 4.79 9.04 -10.36
N PHE A 80 4.50 7.93 -9.66
CA PHE A 80 3.13 7.51 -9.34
C PHE A 80 2.36 8.56 -8.53
N PHE A 81 2.94 9.03 -7.41
CA PHE A 81 2.30 10.04 -6.58
C PHE A 81 2.21 11.40 -7.28
N GLY A 82 3.21 11.74 -8.11
CA GLY A 82 3.20 12.92 -8.97
C GLY A 82 2.03 12.91 -9.95
N ILE A 83 1.80 11.79 -10.65
CA ILE A 83 0.68 11.62 -11.59
C ILE A 83 -0.66 11.73 -10.85
N ILE A 84 -0.82 11.07 -9.70
CA ILE A 84 -2.04 11.20 -8.89
C ILE A 84 -2.28 12.65 -8.52
N GLN A 85 -1.24 13.34 -8.05
CA GLN A 85 -1.39 14.73 -7.66
C GLN A 85 -1.73 15.61 -8.87
N MET A 86 -1.13 15.40 -10.04
CA MET A 86 -1.44 16.14 -11.27
C MET A 86 -2.88 15.91 -11.73
N VAL A 87 -3.31 14.65 -11.87
CA VAL A 87 -4.65 14.27 -12.37
C VAL A 87 -5.76 14.77 -11.45
N TYR A 88 -5.54 14.73 -10.13
CA TYR A 88 -6.54 15.17 -9.15
C TYR A 88 -6.38 16.63 -8.71
N LYS A 89 -5.34 17.35 -9.18
CA LYS A 89 -5.19 18.80 -8.98
C LYS A 89 -6.06 19.59 -9.95
N ASP A 90 -6.30 19.10 -11.16
CA ASP A 90 -7.19 19.73 -12.15
C ASP A 90 -8.70 19.49 -11.88
N ARG A 91 -9.05 18.63 -10.92
CA ARG A 91 -10.45 18.26 -10.62
C ARG A 91 -10.96 18.74 -9.25
N SER A 92 -10.22 19.61 -8.56
CA SER A 92 -10.56 20.17 -7.25
C SER A 92 -10.67 21.67 -7.32
#